data_AF-A0A9Q0LD21-F1
#
_entry.id   AF-A0A9Q0LD21-F1
#
_cell.length_a   1.000
_cell.length_b   1.000
_cell.length_c   1.000
_cell.angle_alpha   90.00
_cell.angle_beta   90.00
_cell.angle_gamma   90.00
#
_symmetry.space_group_name_H-M   'P 1'
#
loop_
_entity.id
_entity.type
_entity.pdbx_description
1 polymer ?
#
loop_
_entity_poly.entity_id
_entity_poly.type
_entity_poly.pdbx_seq_one_letter_code
_entity_poly.pdbx_strand_id
1 'polypeptide(L)'
;MFCFRKFSQKIENQKSNSTNGTELIIQLMKNIKNENLQQYSISILDNISMNSKKQKEFQEQISKFEGIELIIKSMINFPNNEKIIEHSNQLLLKNCINNEENQTQFKESKVIKTIFETLKNFLKDENFQEKGFQILLNISNNKDDKEKQLTNWKSQRIEIIIQILNKFLKEEIIEQGFIILETLSGGFKKIKLNSKRETILKKKEKEQKIANLKGIEPIIIKAMNKFPKNQFIQEKSLLLLININLDPKNGDEMHELKGNERILKAMNNFPNEESIQEKGCWILQIFFYDPSIQLFFFNFHFDLNLYLFLDKPK
;
A
#
# COMPACT_ATOMS: atom_id res chain seq x y z
N MET A 1 -32.44 -8.13 -22.35
CA MET A 1 -32.00 -9.32 -21.56
C MET A 1 -31.94 -10.62 -22.37
N PHE A 2 -32.94 -10.95 -23.19
CA PHE A 2 -33.00 -12.26 -23.87
C PHE A 2 -31.83 -12.53 -24.84
N CYS A 3 -31.42 -11.53 -25.65
CA CYS A 3 -30.28 -11.68 -26.57
C CYS A 3 -28.94 -11.86 -25.83
N PHE A 4 -28.77 -11.20 -24.68
CA PHE A 4 -27.53 -11.31 -23.89
C PHE A 4 -27.44 -12.65 -23.16
N ARG A 5 -28.57 -13.21 -22.71
CA ARG A 5 -28.60 -14.55 -22.10
C ARG A 5 -28.25 -15.64 -23.12
N LYS A 6 -28.77 -15.53 -24.34
CA LYS A 6 -28.37 -16.39 -25.47
C LYS A 6 -26.91 -16.18 -25.87
N PHE A 7 -26.40 -14.95 -25.81
CA PHE A 7 -25.00 -14.65 -26.10
C PHE A 7 -24.06 -15.22 -25.02
N SER A 8 -24.39 -15.05 -23.74
CA SER A 8 -23.67 -15.64 -22.60
C SER A 8 -23.66 -17.17 -22.70
N GLN A 9 -24.81 -17.80 -22.99
CA GLN A 9 -24.87 -19.25 -23.24
C GLN A 9 -24.03 -19.66 -24.45
N LYS A 10 -24.00 -18.85 -25.53
CA LYS A 10 -23.19 -19.16 -26.71
C LYS A 10 -21.70 -19.06 -26.43
N ILE A 11 -21.26 -18.06 -25.63
CA ILE A 11 -19.87 -17.94 -25.15
C ILE A 11 -19.52 -19.10 -24.21
N GLU A 12 -20.41 -19.44 -23.26
CA GLU A 12 -20.22 -20.57 -22.34
C GLU A 12 -20.18 -21.91 -23.06
N ASN A 13 -20.91 -22.07 -24.16
CA ASN A 13 -20.88 -23.28 -24.99
C ASN A 13 -19.69 -23.32 -25.94
N GLN A 14 -19.04 -22.18 -26.22
CA GLN A 14 -17.80 -22.08 -27.01
C GLN A 14 -16.52 -22.26 -26.18
N LYS A 15 -16.63 -22.78 -24.93
CA LYS A 15 -15.53 -23.10 -24.02
C LYS A 15 -14.39 -23.95 -24.62
N SER A 16 -14.53 -24.53 -25.81
CA SER A 16 -13.47 -25.26 -26.51
C SER A 16 -12.40 -24.38 -27.17
N ASN A 17 -12.65 -23.08 -27.43
CA ASN A 17 -11.64 -22.13 -27.93
C ASN A 17 -11.64 -20.84 -27.10
N SER A 18 -10.91 -20.84 -25.98
CA SER A 18 -10.82 -19.72 -25.02
C SER A 18 -10.37 -18.38 -25.62
N THR A 19 -9.66 -18.42 -26.75
CA THR A 19 -9.04 -17.25 -27.36
C THR A 19 -10.05 -16.24 -27.91
N ASN A 20 -11.17 -16.70 -28.47
CA ASN A 20 -12.13 -15.79 -29.11
C ASN A 20 -13.08 -15.12 -28.10
N GLY A 21 -13.33 -15.75 -26.95
CA GLY A 21 -14.31 -15.25 -25.98
C GLY A 21 -13.88 -13.93 -25.34
N THR A 22 -12.65 -13.88 -24.83
CA THR A 22 -12.09 -12.68 -24.18
C THR A 22 -12.04 -11.51 -25.15
N GLU A 23 -11.51 -11.72 -26.36
CA GLU A 23 -11.42 -10.69 -27.41
C GLU A 23 -12.79 -10.11 -27.75
N LEU A 24 -13.79 -10.96 -28.00
CA LEU A 24 -15.15 -10.52 -28.34
C LEU A 24 -15.76 -9.66 -27.23
N ILE A 25 -15.57 -10.03 -25.96
CA ILE A 25 -16.11 -9.25 -24.83
C ILE A 25 -15.41 -7.88 -24.74
N ILE A 26 -14.09 -7.84 -24.89
CA ILE A 26 -13.32 -6.60 -24.87
C ILE A 26 -13.75 -5.68 -26.03
N GLN A 27 -13.91 -6.22 -27.24
CA GLN A 27 -14.41 -5.48 -28.40
C GLN A 27 -15.82 -4.93 -28.17
N LEU A 28 -16.71 -5.70 -27.52
CA LEU A 28 -18.04 -5.23 -27.14
C LEU A 28 -17.96 -4.07 -26.14
N MET A 29 -17.10 -4.17 -25.12
CA MET A 29 -16.90 -3.13 -24.10
C MET A 29 -16.48 -1.77 -24.71
N LYS A 30 -15.83 -1.74 -25.88
CA LYS A 30 -15.45 -0.48 -26.55
C LYS A 30 -16.64 0.41 -26.88
N ASN A 31 -17.78 -0.19 -27.23
CA ASN A 31 -18.96 0.50 -27.77
C ASN A 31 -20.16 0.55 -26.80
N ILE A 32 -20.09 -0.16 -25.69
CA ILE A 32 -21.17 -0.20 -24.70
C ILE A 32 -21.18 1.10 -23.88
N LYS A 33 -22.32 1.81 -23.94
CA LYS A 33 -22.61 2.95 -23.06
C LYS A 33 -23.58 2.60 -21.92
N ASN A 34 -24.21 1.44 -22.00
CA ASN A 34 -25.21 1.01 -21.02
C ASN A 34 -24.52 0.35 -19.82
N GLU A 35 -24.80 0.88 -18.62
CA GLU A 35 -24.23 0.41 -17.35
C GLU A 35 -24.41 -1.10 -17.12
N ASN A 36 -25.64 -1.61 -17.31
CA ASN A 36 -25.93 -3.04 -17.10
C ASN A 36 -25.12 -3.92 -18.06
N LEU A 37 -25.03 -3.54 -19.34
CA LEU A 37 -24.23 -4.27 -20.31
C LEU A 37 -22.74 -4.20 -19.98
N GLN A 38 -22.25 -3.07 -19.47
CA GLN A 38 -20.85 -2.96 -19.03
C GLN A 38 -20.58 -3.87 -17.84
N GLN A 39 -21.46 -3.86 -16.85
CA GLN A 39 -21.39 -4.73 -15.68
C GLN A 39 -21.38 -6.22 -16.07
N TYR A 40 -22.27 -6.64 -16.99
CA TYR A 40 -22.28 -8.02 -17.46
C TYR A 40 -20.98 -8.39 -18.18
N SER A 41 -20.48 -7.52 -19.06
CA SER A 41 -19.21 -7.77 -19.76
C SER A 41 -18.04 -7.95 -18.80
N ILE A 42 -17.92 -7.07 -17.79
CA ILE A 42 -16.86 -7.14 -16.77
C ILE A 42 -17.02 -8.41 -15.91
N SER A 43 -18.25 -8.75 -15.50
CA SER A 43 -18.52 -9.96 -14.71
C SER A 43 -18.17 -11.24 -15.49
N ILE A 44 -18.44 -11.29 -16.80
CA ILE A 44 -18.05 -12.42 -17.65
C ILE A 44 -16.52 -12.51 -17.75
N LEU A 45 -15.81 -11.38 -17.95
CA LEU A 45 -14.35 -11.39 -17.94
C LEU A 45 -13.79 -11.87 -16.60
N ASP A 46 -14.37 -11.43 -15.49
CA ASP A 46 -13.96 -11.87 -14.15
C ASP A 46 -14.14 -13.38 -13.97
N ASN A 47 -15.28 -13.93 -14.39
CA ASN A 47 -15.53 -15.38 -14.37
C ASN A 47 -14.53 -16.15 -15.26
N ILE A 48 -14.19 -15.63 -16.45
CA ILE A 48 -13.18 -16.25 -17.33
C ILE A 48 -11.81 -16.24 -16.63
N SER A 49 -11.46 -15.13 -15.97
CA SER A 49 -10.18 -14.97 -15.26
C SER A 49 -10.01 -15.91 -14.05
N MET A 50 -11.08 -16.52 -13.54
CA MET A 50 -10.98 -17.48 -12.43
C MET A 50 -10.38 -18.84 -12.87
N ASN A 51 -10.21 -19.08 -14.17
CA ASN A 51 -9.61 -20.31 -14.66
C ASN A 51 -8.07 -20.28 -14.58
N SER A 52 -7.54 -20.72 -13.44
CA SER A 52 -6.09 -20.68 -13.13
C SER A 52 -5.19 -21.36 -14.17
N LYS A 53 -5.67 -22.40 -14.87
CA LYS A 53 -4.89 -23.11 -15.90
C LYS A 53 -4.55 -22.23 -17.11
N LYS A 54 -5.32 -21.16 -17.34
CA LYS A 54 -5.17 -20.24 -18.47
C LYS A 54 -4.91 -18.80 -18.02
N GLN A 55 -4.45 -18.59 -16.79
CA GLN A 55 -4.25 -17.25 -16.23
C GLN A 55 -3.31 -16.40 -17.10
N LYS A 56 -2.17 -16.97 -17.54
CA LYS A 56 -1.20 -16.25 -18.38
C LYS A 56 -1.78 -15.88 -19.74
N GLU A 57 -2.44 -16.83 -20.42
CA GLU A 57 -3.11 -16.60 -21.71
C GLU A 57 -4.19 -15.50 -21.58
N PHE A 58 -4.97 -15.52 -20.50
CA PHE A 58 -5.97 -14.50 -20.21
C PHE A 58 -5.34 -13.12 -20.01
N GLN A 59 -4.27 -13.02 -19.23
CA GLN A 59 -3.55 -11.77 -19.01
C GLN A 59 -2.98 -11.20 -20.32
N GLU A 60 -2.37 -12.05 -21.15
CA GLU A 60 -1.84 -11.66 -22.46
C GLU A 60 -2.95 -11.14 -23.38
N GLN A 61 -4.13 -11.78 -23.39
CA GLN A 61 -5.29 -11.32 -24.17
C GLN A 61 -5.82 -9.98 -23.68
N ILE A 62 -5.99 -9.82 -22.36
CA ILE A 62 -6.45 -8.55 -21.77
C ILE A 62 -5.53 -7.41 -22.20
N SER A 63 -4.22 -7.60 -22.15
CA SER A 63 -3.26 -6.57 -22.53
C SER A 63 -3.19 -6.33 -24.04
N LYS A 64 -3.24 -7.40 -24.85
CA LYS A 64 -3.24 -7.31 -26.31
C LYS A 64 -4.41 -6.49 -26.85
N PHE A 65 -5.56 -6.52 -26.19
CA PHE A 65 -6.79 -5.88 -26.66
C PHE A 65 -7.19 -4.61 -25.89
N GLU A 66 -6.24 -3.95 -25.19
CA GLU A 66 -6.50 -2.73 -24.39
C GLU A 66 -7.54 -2.96 -23.27
N GLY A 67 -7.66 -4.18 -22.79
CA GLY A 67 -8.65 -4.58 -21.79
C GLY A 67 -8.47 -3.83 -20.47
N ILE A 68 -7.24 -3.55 -20.03
CA ILE A 68 -6.97 -2.74 -18.82
C ILE A 68 -7.56 -1.34 -18.98
N GLU A 69 -7.34 -0.67 -20.11
CA GLU A 69 -7.89 0.68 -20.34
C GLU A 69 -9.42 0.68 -20.32
N LEU A 70 -10.05 -0.34 -20.92
CA LEU A 70 -11.51 -0.45 -20.95
C LEU A 70 -12.12 -0.78 -19.59
N ILE A 71 -11.45 -1.61 -18.79
CA ILE A 71 -11.86 -1.85 -17.39
C ILE A 71 -11.82 -0.53 -16.63
N ILE A 72 -10.73 0.23 -16.73
CA ILE A 72 -10.57 1.53 -16.07
C ILE A 72 -11.60 2.55 -16.55
N LYS A 73 -11.84 2.63 -17.86
CA LYS A 73 -12.89 3.47 -18.45
C LYS A 73 -14.27 3.13 -17.89
N SER A 74 -14.54 1.86 -17.61
CA SER A 74 -15.79 1.42 -17.00
C SER A 74 -15.93 1.92 -15.57
N MET A 75 -14.86 1.80 -14.77
CA MET A 75 -14.83 2.32 -13.40
C MET A 75 -15.02 3.85 -13.38
N ILE A 76 -14.41 4.57 -14.32
CA ILE A 76 -14.56 6.03 -14.46
C ILE A 76 -15.98 6.43 -14.85
N ASN A 77 -16.60 5.71 -15.79
CA ASN A 77 -17.95 6.02 -16.26
C ASN A 77 -19.04 5.67 -15.24
N PHE A 78 -18.80 4.65 -14.40
CA PHE A 78 -19.78 4.13 -13.44
C PHE A 78 -19.19 4.02 -12.02
N PRO A 79 -18.72 5.14 -11.43
CA PRO A 79 -17.94 5.15 -10.19
C PRO A 79 -18.75 4.71 -8.95
N ASN A 80 -20.08 4.69 -9.05
CA ASN A 80 -20.99 4.32 -7.98
C ASN A 80 -21.59 2.90 -8.16
N ASN A 81 -21.29 2.20 -9.27
CA ASN A 81 -21.78 0.84 -9.47
C ASN A 81 -20.83 -0.14 -8.78
N GLU A 82 -21.18 -0.55 -7.57
CA GLU A 82 -20.41 -1.49 -6.74
C GLU A 82 -19.98 -2.76 -7.50
N LYS A 83 -20.86 -3.34 -8.33
CA LYS A 83 -20.55 -4.58 -9.07
C LYS A 83 -19.51 -4.35 -10.16
N ILE A 84 -19.62 -3.24 -10.90
CA ILE A 84 -18.60 -2.86 -11.88
C ILE A 84 -17.27 -2.68 -11.18
N ILE A 85 -17.23 -1.91 -10.08
CA ILE A 85 -16.00 -1.63 -9.34
C ILE A 85 -15.41 -2.90 -8.73
N GLU A 86 -16.24 -3.77 -8.14
CA GLU A 86 -15.79 -5.00 -7.53
C GLU A 86 -15.16 -5.94 -8.56
N HIS A 87 -15.88 -6.29 -9.63
CA HIS A 87 -15.36 -7.18 -10.66
C HIS A 87 -14.16 -6.54 -11.38
N SER A 88 -14.16 -5.23 -11.56
CA SER A 88 -12.99 -4.52 -12.11
C SER A 88 -11.78 -4.67 -11.21
N ASN A 89 -11.89 -4.42 -9.90
CA ASN A 89 -10.77 -4.58 -8.98
C ASN A 89 -10.25 -6.02 -8.95
N GLN A 90 -11.13 -7.02 -8.98
CA GLN A 90 -10.72 -8.43 -9.08
C GLN A 90 -9.94 -8.71 -10.37
N LEU A 91 -10.43 -8.21 -11.50
CA LEU A 91 -9.75 -8.32 -12.79
C LEU A 91 -8.40 -7.62 -12.79
N LEU A 92 -8.31 -6.40 -12.26
CA LEU A 92 -7.06 -5.64 -12.19
C LEU A 92 -6.05 -6.36 -11.32
N LEU A 93 -6.46 -6.86 -10.14
CA LEU A 93 -5.60 -7.64 -9.25
C LEU A 93 -5.02 -8.87 -9.97
N LYS A 94 -5.89 -9.67 -10.59
CA LYS A 94 -5.49 -10.85 -11.37
C LYS A 94 -4.59 -10.50 -12.55
N ASN A 95 -4.78 -9.34 -13.17
CA ASN A 95 -3.94 -8.90 -14.28
C ASN A 95 -2.60 -8.30 -13.84
N CYS A 96 -2.48 -7.78 -12.62
CA CYS A 96 -1.19 -7.30 -12.10
C CYS A 96 -0.28 -8.41 -11.58
N ILE A 97 -0.83 -9.55 -11.14
CA ILE A 97 -0.04 -10.61 -10.49
C ILE A 97 0.91 -11.27 -11.50
N ASN A 98 2.21 -11.23 -11.18
CA ASN A 98 3.30 -11.90 -11.91
C ASN A 98 3.36 -11.62 -13.42
N ASN A 99 2.85 -10.45 -13.86
CA ASN A 99 2.88 -10.04 -15.25
C ASN A 99 3.49 -8.64 -15.38
N GLU A 100 4.77 -8.58 -15.71
CA GLU A 100 5.55 -7.34 -15.78
C GLU A 100 5.08 -6.40 -16.90
N GLU A 101 4.57 -6.95 -18.01
CA GLU A 101 3.99 -6.18 -19.11
C GLU A 101 2.72 -5.46 -18.65
N ASN A 102 1.82 -6.20 -18.02
CA ASN A 102 0.59 -5.63 -17.47
C ASN A 102 0.92 -4.60 -16.41
N GLN A 103 1.76 -4.95 -15.43
CA GLN A 103 2.25 -4.02 -14.41
C GLN A 103 2.82 -2.75 -15.05
N THR A 104 3.42 -2.85 -16.23
CA THR A 104 3.91 -1.70 -17.00
C THR A 104 2.79 -0.86 -17.59
N GLN A 105 1.71 -1.46 -18.11
CA GLN A 105 0.50 -0.74 -18.53
C GLN A 105 -0.21 -0.06 -17.35
N PHE A 106 -0.19 -0.67 -16.17
CA PHE A 106 -0.73 -0.08 -14.93
C PHE A 106 0.00 1.20 -14.47
N LYS A 107 1.20 1.46 -15.02
CA LYS A 107 2.00 2.67 -14.72
C LYS A 107 1.35 3.93 -15.27
N GLU A 108 0.38 3.81 -16.18
CA GLU A 108 -0.36 4.96 -16.67
C GLU A 108 -1.08 5.69 -15.51
N SER A 109 -0.84 7.00 -15.41
CA SER A 109 -1.37 7.88 -14.35
C SER A 109 -2.89 7.71 -14.13
N LYS A 110 -3.64 7.36 -15.18
CA LYS A 110 -5.08 7.10 -15.13
C LYS A 110 -5.45 5.93 -14.24
N VAL A 111 -4.69 4.83 -14.26
CA VAL A 111 -5.02 3.62 -13.49
C VAL A 111 -4.89 3.88 -12.00
N ILE A 112 -3.71 4.33 -11.57
CA ILE A 112 -3.45 4.68 -10.17
C ILE A 112 -4.45 5.72 -9.67
N LYS A 113 -4.74 6.76 -10.48
CA LYS A 113 -5.74 7.78 -10.13
C LYS A 113 -7.13 7.15 -9.90
N THR A 114 -7.57 6.25 -10.79
CA THR A 114 -8.87 5.59 -10.69
C THR A 114 -8.97 4.69 -9.45
N ILE A 115 -7.89 3.99 -9.09
CA ILE A 115 -7.84 3.19 -7.85
C ILE A 115 -7.98 4.08 -6.61
N PHE A 116 -7.29 5.23 -6.57
CA PHE A 116 -7.45 6.18 -5.45
C PHE A 116 -8.84 6.80 -5.37
N GLU A 117 -9.45 7.14 -6.51
CA GLU A 117 -10.84 7.61 -6.56
C GLU A 117 -11.81 6.54 -6.06
N THR A 118 -11.55 5.28 -6.40
CA THR A 118 -12.32 4.13 -5.90
C THR A 118 -12.19 3.97 -4.39
N LEU A 119 -10.95 3.95 -3.87
CA LEU A 119 -10.68 3.87 -2.42
C LEU A 119 -11.42 4.98 -1.66
N LYS A 120 -11.40 6.20 -2.20
CA LYS A 120 -12.10 7.37 -1.64
C LYS A 120 -13.63 7.22 -1.68
N ASN A 121 -14.20 6.76 -2.79
CA ASN A 121 -15.65 6.59 -2.92
C ASN A 121 -16.19 5.49 -2.00
N PHE A 122 -15.41 4.42 -1.81
CA PHE A 122 -15.77 3.27 -0.99
C PHE A 122 -15.12 3.27 0.39
N LEU A 123 -14.80 4.44 0.95
CA LEU A 123 -14.07 4.59 2.23
C LEU A 123 -14.74 3.88 3.43
N LYS A 124 -16.00 3.43 3.32
CA LYS A 124 -16.72 2.68 4.36
C LYS A 124 -16.64 1.17 4.19
N ASP A 125 -16.21 0.69 3.04
CA ASP A 125 -16.18 -0.73 2.71
C ASP A 125 -14.76 -1.28 2.79
N GLU A 126 -14.54 -2.14 3.77
CA GLU A 126 -13.25 -2.76 4.07
C GLU A 126 -12.70 -3.60 2.90
N ASN A 127 -13.57 -4.34 2.19
CA ASN A 127 -13.17 -5.22 1.09
C ASN A 127 -12.65 -4.40 -0.11
N PHE A 128 -13.26 -3.25 -0.38
CA PHE A 128 -12.74 -2.33 -1.38
C PHE A 128 -11.38 -1.73 -0.98
N GLN A 129 -11.17 -1.43 0.31
CA GLN A 129 -9.89 -0.91 0.78
C GLN A 129 -8.77 -1.95 0.64
N GLU A 130 -9.02 -3.19 1.09
CA GLU A 130 -8.07 -4.29 1.02
C GLU A 130 -7.68 -4.59 -0.44
N LYS A 131 -8.67 -4.78 -1.33
CA LYS A 131 -8.40 -5.05 -2.76
C LYS A 131 -7.65 -3.89 -3.41
N GLY A 132 -8.03 -2.65 -3.12
CA GLY A 132 -7.36 -1.48 -3.69
C GLY A 132 -5.90 -1.36 -3.23
N PHE A 133 -5.61 -1.63 -1.95
CA PHE A 133 -4.23 -1.68 -1.45
C PHE A 133 -3.42 -2.80 -2.09
N GLN A 134 -3.99 -4.00 -2.25
CA GLN A 134 -3.32 -5.10 -2.96
C GLN A 134 -2.98 -4.73 -4.42
N ILE A 135 -3.89 -4.06 -5.13
CA ILE A 135 -3.62 -3.57 -6.49
C ILE A 135 -2.46 -2.58 -6.47
N LEU A 136 -2.48 -1.58 -5.57
CA LEU A 136 -1.42 -0.59 -5.43
C LEU A 136 -0.05 -1.24 -5.14
N LEU A 137 -0.02 -2.27 -4.29
CA LEU A 137 1.20 -3.03 -3.98
C LEU A 137 1.74 -3.81 -5.18
N ASN A 138 0.86 -4.48 -5.93
CA ASN A 138 1.27 -5.21 -7.12
C ASN A 138 1.84 -4.27 -8.18
N ILE A 139 1.26 -3.07 -8.33
CA ILE A 139 1.79 -2.01 -9.20
C ILE A 139 3.16 -1.53 -8.67
N SER A 140 3.30 -1.36 -7.36
CA SER A 140 4.51 -0.85 -6.71
C SER A 140 5.68 -1.84 -6.68
N ASN A 141 5.43 -3.14 -6.85
CA ASN A 141 6.46 -4.18 -6.74
C ASN A 141 7.34 -4.34 -8.00
N ASN A 142 7.04 -3.64 -9.08
CA ASN A 142 7.83 -3.69 -10.32
C ASN A 142 9.25 -3.12 -10.11
N LYS A 143 10.28 -3.95 -10.35
CA LYS A 143 11.68 -3.68 -9.94
C LYS A 143 12.32 -2.48 -10.65
N ASP A 144 11.95 -2.23 -11.90
CA ASP A 144 12.69 -1.30 -12.76
C ASP A 144 12.37 0.18 -12.50
N ASP A 145 11.38 0.49 -11.65
CA ASP A 145 10.88 1.85 -11.56
C ASP A 145 10.21 2.23 -10.23
N LYS A 146 10.50 1.48 -9.15
CA LYS A 146 9.96 1.76 -7.79
C LYS A 146 10.11 3.22 -7.38
N GLU A 147 11.24 3.85 -7.73
CA GLU A 147 11.54 5.21 -7.28
C GLU A 147 10.88 6.32 -8.14
N LYS A 148 10.70 6.17 -9.46
CA LYS A 148 10.17 7.27 -10.31
C LYS A 148 8.65 7.40 -10.28
N GLN A 149 7.93 6.32 -10.01
CA GLN A 149 6.46 6.31 -10.13
C GLN A 149 5.76 6.74 -8.85
N LEU A 150 6.30 6.32 -7.71
CA LEU A 150 5.74 6.59 -6.39
C LEU A 150 6.09 8.00 -5.91
N THR A 151 7.24 8.52 -6.30
CA THR A 151 7.62 9.92 -6.04
C THR A 151 6.71 10.93 -6.75
N ASN A 152 5.93 10.53 -7.76
CA ASN A 152 4.94 11.37 -8.42
C ASN A 152 3.54 11.33 -7.80
N TRP A 153 3.34 10.58 -6.70
CA TRP A 153 2.06 10.60 -6.02
C TRP A 153 1.87 11.95 -5.31
N LYS A 154 0.72 12.58 -5.53
CA LYS A 154 0.34 13.86 -4.90
C LYS A 154 0.00 13.62 -3.42
N SER A 155 0.19 14.63 -2.57
CA SER A 155 -0.18 14.61 -1.14
C SER A 155 -1.58 14.06 -0.87
N GLN A 156 -2.55 14.42 -1.71
CA GLN A 156 -3.94 13.94 -1.66
C GLN A 156 -4.08 12.41 -1.66
N ARG A 157 -3.18 11.67 -2.31
CA ARG A 157 -3.21 10.20 -2.33
C ARG A 157 -2.77 9.61 -0.99
N ILE A 158 -1.80 10.25 -0.34
CA ILE A 158 -1.31 9.83 0.96
C ILE A 158 -2.35 10.09 2.04
N GLU A 159 -3.04 11.22 1.97
CA GLU A 159 -4.18 11.53 2.85
C GLU A 159 -5.26 10.44 2.79
N ILE A 160 -5.56 9.91 1.60
CA ILE A 160 -6.52 8.80 1.44
C ILE A 160 -6.02 7.55 2.18
N ILE A 161 -4.73 7.20 2.04
CA ILE A 161 -4.14 6.04 2.75
C ILE A 161 -4.24 6.23 4.27
N ILE A 162 -3.90 7.41 4.77
CA ILE A 162 -3.98 7.75 6.21
C ILE A 162 -5.43 7.64 6.70
N GLN A 163 -6.40 8.16 5.94
CA GLN A 163 -7.83 8.06 6.29
C GLN A 163 -8.29 6.60 6.38
N ILE A 164 -7.85 5.75 5.45
CA ILE A 164 -8.16 4.31 5.45
C ILE A 164 -7.55 3.63 6.66
N LEU A 165 -6.26 3.84 6.91
CA LEU A 165 -5.55 3.21 8.04
C LEU A 165 -6.07 3.66 9.40
N ASN A 166 -6.48 4.92 9.54
CA ASN A 166 -7.11 5.41 10.77
C ASN A 166 -8.47 4.74 11.02
N LYS A 167 -9.17 4.36 9.95
CA LYS A 167 -10.50 3.78 10.01
C LYS A 167 -10.49 2.26 10.18
N PHE A 168 -9.64 1.58 9.42
CA PHE A 168 -9.57 0.13 9.38
C PHE A 168 -8.26 -0.34 10.02
N LEU A 169 -8.32 -0.62 11.32
CA LEU A 169 -7.21 -1.25 12.05
C LEU A 169 -7.19 -2.77 11.85
N LYS A 170 -7.46 -3.27 10.64
CA LYS A 170 -7.38 -4.69 10.30
C LYS A 170 -5.93 -5.02 9.91
N GLU A 171 -5.43 -6.18 10.33
CA GLU A 171 -4.02 -6.56 10.20
C GLU A 171 -3.55 -6.42 8.75
N GLU A 172 -4.25 -7.04 7.81
CA GLU A 172 -3.90 -7.03 6.39
C GLU A 172 -3.90 -5.62 5.79
N ILE A 173 -4.86 -4.78 6.16
CA ILE A 173 -4.93 -3.38 5.68
C ILE A 173 -3.78 -2.56 6.26
N ILE A 174 -3.45 -2.74 7.54
CA ILE A 174 -2.33 -2.07 8.19
C ILE A 174 -1.00 -2.46 7.54
N GLU A 175 -0.76 -3.77 7.36
CA GLU A 175 0.47 -4.26 6.73
C GLU A 175 0.63 -3.69 5.33
N GLN A 176 -0.42 -3.79 4.52
CA GLN A 176 -0.39 -3.30 3.14
C GLN A 176 -0.20 -1.79 3.08
N GLY A 177 -0.96 -1.03 3.87
CA GLY A 177 -0.82 0.42 3.89
C GLY A 177 0.53 0.89 4.40
N PHE A 178 1.14 0.19 5.35
CA PHE A 178 2.51 0.51 5.80
C PHE A 178 3.56 0.24 4.73
N ILE A 179 3.43 -0.84 3.96
CA ILE A 179 4.30 -1.08 2.79
C ILE A 179 4.12 0.03 1.75
N ILE A 180 2.88 0.45 1.47
CA ILE A 180 2.61 1.54 0.52
C ILE A 180 3.25 2.84 1.03
N LEU A 181 3.06 3.20 2.30
CA LEU A 181 3.65 4.40 2.90
C LEU A 181 5.17 4.36 2.92
N GLU A 182 5.78 3.21 3.25
CA GLU A 182 7.23 3.03 3.17
C GLU A 182 7.73 3.21 1.74
N THR A 183 7.04 2.62 0.77
CA THR A 183 7.39 2.75 -0.64
C THR A 183 7.32 4.23 -1.08
N LEU A 184 6.30 4.95 -0.63
CA LEU A 184 6.14 6.39 -0.86
C LEU A 184 7.16 7.25 -0.12
N SER A 185 7.75 6.74 0.96
CA SER A 185 8.80 7.42 1.72
C SER A 185 10.15 7.47 1.00
N GLY A 186 10.28 6.77 -0.14
CA GLY A 186 11.55 6.63 -0.86
C GLY A 186 12.49 5.58 -0.26
N GLY A 187 12.00 4.82 0.74
CA GLY A 187 12.76 3.81 1.46
C GLY A 187 13.85 4.40 2.35
N PHE A 188 14.11 3.77 3.50
CA PHE A 188 15.27 4.12 4.29
C PHE A 188 16.53 3.57 3.61
N LYS A 189 17.26 4.40 2.86
CA LYS A 189 18.64 4.03 2.44
C LYS A 189 19.53 4.18 3.67
N LYS A 190 20.20 3.09 4.10
CA LYS A 190 21.15 3.07 5.23
C LYS A 190 22.22 4.15 5.04
N ILE A 191 22.00 5.34 5.59
CA ILE A 191 22.96 6.43 5.52
C ILE A 191 24.02 6.12 6.57
N LYS A 192 25.24 5.84 6.11
CA LYS A 192 26.42 5.69 6.98
C LYS A 192 26.64 7.05 7.66
N LEU A 193 26.36 7.13 8.97
CA LEU A 193 26.28 8.37 9.77
C LEU A 193 27.60 9.17 9.93
N ASN A 194 28.62 8.94 9.11
CA ASN A 194 29.99 9.37 9.40
C ASN A 194 30.55 10.58 8.63
N SER A 195 29.78 11.37 7.86
CA SER A 195 30.29 12.68 7.40
C SER A 195 29.20 13.70 6.97
N LYS A 196 29.17 14.83 7.71
CA LYS A 196 28.49 16.12 7.42
C LYS A 196 26.96 16.10 7.16
N ARG A 197 26.21 16.29 8.26
CA ARG A 197 24.74 16.46 8.39
C ARG A 197 24.15 17.59 7.52
N GLU A 198 24.90 18.66 7.24
CA GLU A 198 24.41 19.82 6.48
C GLU A 198 24.19 19.53 4.99
N THR A 199 25.00 18.67 4.38
CA THR A 199 24.82 18.26 2.98
C THR A 199 23.69 17.24 2.82
N ILE A 200 23.36 16.52 3.92
CA ILE A 200 22.34 15.46 4.00
C ILE A 200 20.93 16.05 4.14
N LEU A 201 20.77 17.14 4.91
CA LEU A 201 19.49 17.83 5.08
C LEU A 201 19.07 18.58 3.80
N LYS A 202 20.00 19.28 3.13
CA LYS A 202 19.72 20.04 1.90
C LYS A 202 19.37 19.18 0.68
N LYS A 203 19.86 17.94 0.60
CA LYS A 203 19.46 17.00 -0.47
C LYS A 203 18.07 16.39 -0.21
N LYS A 204 17.64 16.32 1.05
CA LYS A 204 16.35 15.74 1.48
C LYS A 204 15.16 16.71 1.44
N GLU A 205 15.37 18.02 1.39
CA GLU A 205 14.27 19.00 1.20
C GLU A 205 13.48 18.77 -0.10
N LYS A 206 14.09 18.16 -1.14
CA LYS A 206 13.38 17.77 -2.37
C LYS A 206 12.63 16.44 -2.28
N GLU A 207 12.88 15.61 -1.26
CA GLU A 207 12.36 14.25 -1.11
C GLU A 207 11.42 14.07 0.11
N GLN A 208 11.26 15.11 0.95
CA GLN A 208 10.41 15.14 2.15
C GLN A 208 8.90 15.27 1.86
N LYS A 209 8.33 14.39 1.04
CA LYS A 209 6.87 14.32 0.88
C LYS A 209 6.17 13.68 2.09
N ILE A 210 6.91 12.87 2.86
CA ILE A 210 6.39 12.15 4.03
C ILE A 210 6.54 12.90 5.36
N ALA A 211 7.56 13.76 5.51
CA ALA A 211 7.72 14.59 6.71
C ALA A 211 6.53 15.53 6.97
N ASN A 212 5.71 15.80 5.94
CA ASN A 212 4.49 16.59 6.04
C ASN A 212 3.22 15.78 6.37
N LEU A 213 3.32 14.46 6.62
CA LEU A 213 2.18 13.60 6.91
C LEU A 213 1.79 13.65 8.38
N LYS A 214 1.36 14.82 8.85
CA LYS A 214 0.79 14.95 10.19
C LYS A 214 -0.33 13.91 10.42
N GLY A 215 -0.32 13.27 11.58
CA GLY A 215 -1.39 12.38 12.02
C GLY A 215 -1.25 10.91 11.59
N ILE A 216 -0.10 10.51 11.02
CA ILE A 216 0.22 9.10 10.81
C ILE A 216 0.78 8.46 12.10
N GLU A 217 1.43 9.24 12.97
CA GLU A 217 2.02 8.80 14.24
C GLU A 217 0.98 8.14 15.16
N PRO A 218 -0.22 8.72 15.39
CA PRO A 218 -1.26 8.07 16.18
C PRO A 218 -1.70 6.72 15.59
N ILE A 219 -1.72 6.61 14.26
CA ILE A 219 -2.12 5.38 13.56
C ILE A 219 -1.05 4.31 13.75
N ILE A 220 0.23 4.67 13.61
CA ILE A 220 1.36 3.76 13.84
C ILE A 220 1.34 3.24 15.27
N ILE A 221 1.20 4.14 16.25
CA ILE A 221 1.14 3.76 17.67
C ILE A 221 -0.09 2.88 17.98
N LYS A 222 -1.26 3.18 17.41
CA LYS A 222 -2.45 2.31 17.51
C LYS A 222 -2.21 0.92 16.93
N ALA A 223 -1.58 0.84 15.75
CA ALA A 223 -1.24 -0.44 15.11
C ALA A 223 -0.25 -1.25 15.96
N MET A 224 0.83 -0.64 16.45
CA MET A 224 1.80 -1.29 17.33
C MET A 224 1.14 -1.86 18.59
N ASN A 225 0.18 -1.13 19.16
CA ASN A 225 -0.56 -1.56 20.34
C ASN A 225 -1.56 -2.67 20.07
N LYS A 226 -2.24 -2.62 18.93
CA LYS A 226 -3.22 -3.64 18.54
C LYS A 226 -2.55 -4.96 18.14
N PHE A 227 -1.39 -4.89 17.51
CA PHE A 227 -0.66 -6.05 16.98
C PHE A 227 0.74 -6.20 17.61
N PRO A 228 0.84 -6.32 18.94
CA PRO A 228 2.13 -6.30 19.66
C PRO A 228 3.01 -7.53 19.36
N LYS A 229 2.42 -8.60 18.83
CA LYS A 229 3.08 -9.87 18.48
C LYS A 229 3.25 -10.08 16.97
N ASN A 230 2.78 -9.15 16.13
CA ASN A 230 3.06 -9.20 14.70
C ASN A 230 4.40 -8.49 14.44
N GLN A 231 5.44 -9.28 14.15
CA GLN A 231 6.79 -8.80 13.87
C GLN A 231 6.81 -7.79 12.71
N PHE A 232 6.09 -8.09 11.62
CA PHE A 232 6.07 -7.27 10.42
C PHE A 232 5.51 -5.87 10.71
N ILE A 233 4.38 -5.79 11.42
CA ILE A 233 3.78 -4.52 11.82
C ILE A 233 4.72 -3.75 12.73
N GLN A 234 5.35 -4.37 13.73
CA GLN A 234 6.30 -3.66 14.60
C GLN A 234 7.49 -3.11 13.82
N GLU A 235 8.10 -3.92 12.95
CA GLU A 235 9.25 -3.51 12.16
C GLU A 235 8.89 -2.35 11.21
N LYS A 236 7.78 -2.46 10.48
CA LYS A 236 7.33 -1.41 9.55
C LYS A 236 6.88 -0.14 10.29
N SER A 237 6.28 -0.28 11.47
CA SER A 237 5.96 0.84 12.35
C SER A 237 7.21 1.63 12.72
N LEU A 238 8.25 0.95 13.22
CA LEU A 238 9.50 1.60 13.60
C LEU A 238 10.16 2.28 12.39
N LEU A 239 10.15 1.63 11.23
CA LEU A 239 10.69 2.21 10.00
C LEU A 239 9.96 3.49 9.57
N LEU A 240 8.63 3.47 9.59
CA LEU A 240 7.82 4.64 9.28
C LEU A 240 8.10 5.77 10.27
N LEU A 241 8.13 5.47 11.57
CA LEU A 241 8.44 6.47 12.59
C LEU A 241 9.83 7.07 12.41
N ILE A 242 10.84 6.29 12.04
CA ILE A 242 12.17 6.82 11.68
C ILE A 242 12.03 7.81 10.53
N ASN A 243 11.31 7.45 9.46
CA ASN A 243 11.17 8.30 8.28
C ASN A 243 10.45 9.62 8.58
N ILE A 244 9.47 9.61 9.47
CA ILE A 244 8.67 10.79 9.83
C ILE A 244 9.41 11.69 10.83
N ASN A 245 10.10 11.12 11.81
CA ASN A 245 10.84 11.85 12.85
C ASN A 245 12.22 12.36 12.39
N LEU A 246 12.53 12.27 11.09
CA LEU A 246 13.66 13.02 10.53
C LEU A 246 13.42 14.54 10.54
N ASP A 247 12.16 14.99 10.62
CA ASP A 247 11.81 16.39 10.87
C ASP A 247 11.61 16.61 12.38
N PRO A 248 12.41 17.49 13.03
CA PRO A 248 12.26 17.81 14.45
C PRO A 248 10.85 18.27 14.84
N LYS A 249 10.07 18.84 13.91
CA LYS A 249 8.71 19.32 14.19
C LYS A 249 7.71 18.20 14.55
N ASN A 250 8.05 16.95 14.26
CA ASN A 250 7.19 15.80 14.55
C ASN A 250 7.49 15.17 15.93
N GLY A 251 8.53 15.65 16.64
CA GLY A 251 8.95 15.09 17.93
C GLY A 251 7.93 15.25 19.07
N ASP A 252 7.23 16.39 19.12
CA ASP A 252 6.26 16.70 20.17
C ASP A 252 5.09 15.69 20.20
N GLU A 253 4.54 15.35 19.02
CA GLU A 253 3.41 14.42 18.90
C GLU A 253 3.79 13.01 19.38
N MET A 254 5.01 12.57 19.10
CA MET A 254 5.52 11.28 19.59
C MET A 254 5.65 11.22 21.10
N HIS A 255 5.98 12.33 21.75
CA HIS A 255 6.00 12.39 23.21
C HIS A 255 4.59 12.21 23.78
N GLU A 256 3.61 12.95 23.27
CA GLU A 256 2.22 12.85 23.74
C GLU A 256 1.64 11.44 23.58
N LEU A 257 2.04 10.74 22.51
CA LEU A 257 1.62 9.36 22.22
C LEU A 257 2.37 8.29 23.02
N LYS A 258 3.28 8.68 23.93
CA LYS A 258 4.19 7.77 24.65
C LYS A 258 5.02 6.89 23.71
N GLY A 259 5.46 7.46 22.58
CA GLY A 259 6.18 6.74 21.52
C GLY A 259 7.39 5.96 22.03
N ASN A 260 8.17 6.54 22.94
CA ASN A 260 9.36 5.90 23.53
C ASN A 260 9.03 4.58 24.24
N GLU A 261 8.00 4.58 25.09
CA GLU A 261 7.56 3.36 25.79
C GLU A 261 7.14 2.27 24.78
N ARG A 262 6.51 2.67 23.66
CA ARG A 262 6.04 1.74 22.62
C ARG A 262 7.19 1.16 21.81
N ILE A 263 8.21 1.95 21.50
CA ILE A 263 9.43 1.49 20.84
C ILE A 263 10.14 0.47 21.71
N LEU A 264 10.37 0.78 22.99
CA LEU A 264 11.00 -0.14 23.95
C LEU A 264 10.19 -1.42 24.11
N LYS A 265 8.87 -1.32 24.16
CA LYS A 265 7.99 -2.49 24.23
C LYS A 265 8.10 -3.37 22.99
N ALA A 266 8.18 -2.78 21.79
CA ALA A 266 8.40 -3.54 20.56
C ALA A 266 9.74 -4.27 20.58
N MET A 267 10.81 -3.59 20.99
CA MET A 267 12.14 -4.20 21.15
C MET A 267 12.13 -5.35 22.17
N ASN A 268 11.43 -5.18 23.29
CA ASN A 268 11.30 -6.23 24.32
C ASN A 268 10.47 -7.43 23.87
N ASN A 269 9.45 -7.22 23.03
CA ASN A 269 8.65 -8.31 22.47
C ASN A 269 9.42 -9.14 21.43
N PHE A 270 10.45 -8.55 20.81
CA PHE A 270 11.23 -9.15 19.73
C PHE A 270 12.75 -9.03 19.98
N PRO A 271 13.27 -9.60 21.08
CA PRO A 271 14.66 -9.38 21.51
C PRO A 271 15.69 -9.93 20.51
N ASN A 272 15.31 -10.94 19.73
CA ASN A 272 16.19 -11.62 18.77
C ASN A 272 16.04 -11.10 17.33
N GLU A 273 15.08 -10.20 17.07
CA GLU A 273 14.85 -9.66 15.74
C GLU A 273 15.76 -8.45 15.51
N GLU A 274 16.94 -8.69 14.94
CA GLU A 274 17.97 -7.67 14.66
C GLU A 274 17.38 -6.42 13.99
N SER A 275 16.48 -6.64 13.02
CA SER A 275 15.81 -5.59 12.26
C SER A 275 14.95 -4.64 13.12
N ILE A 276 14.30 -5.16 14.17
CA ILE A 276 13.51 -4.38 15.12
C ILE A 276 14.44 -3.67 16.10
N GLN A 277 15.49 -4.36 16.59
CA GLN A 277 16.47 -3.77 17.51
C GLN A 277 17.23 -2.60 16.88
N GLU A 278 17.71 -2.78 15.64
CA GLU A 278 18.42 -1.72 14.89
C GLU A 278 17.53 -0.49 14.70
N LYS A 279 16.30 -0.70 14.21
CA LYS A 279 15.34 0.40 13.97
C LYS A 279 14.94 1.08 15.29
N GLY A 280 14.70 0.30 16.34
CA GLY A 280 14.38 0.80 17.68
C GLY A 280 15.48 1.69 18.24
N CYS A 281 16.74 1.24 18.19
CA CYS A 281 17.89 2.05 18.59
C CYS A 281 18.02 3.34 17.77
N TRP A 282 17.78 3.28 16.47
CA TRP A 282 17.85 4.46 15.61
C TRP A 282 16.81 5.51 15.92
N ILE A 283 15.54 5.10 16.11
CA ILE A 283 14.53 6.09 16.47
C ILE A 283 14.75 6.67 17.86
N LEU A 284 15.19 5.87 18.82
CA LEU A 284 15.56 6.37 20.15
C LEU A 284 16.72 7.37 20.03
N GLN A 285 17.73 7.05 19.22
CA GLN A 285 18.83 7.97 18.93
C GLN A 285 18.33 9.30 18.35
N ILE A 286 17.39 9.27 17.40
CA ILE A 286 16.77 10.48 16.83
C ILE A 286 16.16 11.34 17.95
N PHE A 287 15.45 10.73 18.90
CA PHE A 287 14.85 11.44 20.03
C PHE A 287 15.86 11.95 21.07
N PHE A 288 16.96 11.24 21.32
CA PHE A 288 18.01 11.69 22.24
C PHE A 288 18.72 12.96 21.77
N TYR A 289 18.77 13.20 20.46
CA TYR A 289 19.35 14.43 19.90
C TYR A 289 18.37 15.60 19.87
N ASP A 290 17.11 15.42 20.28
CA ASP A 290 16.17 16.51 20.50
C ASP A 290 16.35 17.07 21.92
N PRO A 291 16.84 18.31 22.09
CA PRO A 291 17.06 18.91 23.41
C PRO A 291 15.80 18.98 24.26
N SER A 292 14.61 19.03 23.65
CA SER A 292 13.32 19.04 24.36
C SER A 292 13.01 17.71 25.05
N ILE A 293 13.57 16.59 24.56
CA ILE A 293 13.32 15.23 25.06
C ILE A 293 14.42 14.76 26.03
N GLN A 294 15.62 15.38 26.00
CA GLN A 294 16.75 15.04 26.87
C GLN A 294 16.43 15.12 28.38
N LEU A 295 15.54 16.04 28.77
CA LEU A 295 15.10 16.20 30.17
C LEU A 295 14.30 14.98 30.70
N PHE A 296 13.59 14.26 29.83
CA PHE A 296 12.80 13.10 30.22
C PHE A 296 13.66 11.84 30.37
N PHE A 297 14.64 11.65 29.49
CA PHE A 297 15.57 10.52 29.60
C PHE A 297 16.48 10.61 30.82
N PHE A 298 16.83 11.81 31.28
CA PHE A 298 17.54 11.98 32.55
C PHE A 298 16.74 11.43 33.75
N ASN A 299 15.41 11.49 33.72
CA ASN A 299 14.55 10.88 34.74
C ASN A 299 14.39 9.36 34.57
N PHE A 300 14.45 8.84 33.33
CA PHE A 300 14.39 7.40 33.02
C PHE A 300 15.75 6.67 33.18
N HIS A 301 16.87 7.40 33.23
CA HIS A 301 18.22 6.82 33.31
C HIS A 301 18.50 6.08 34.62
N PHE A 302 17.64 6.24 35.64
CA PHE A 302 17.70 5.42 36.85
C PHE A 302 17.23 3.96 36.62
N ASP A 303 16.39 3.68 35.62
CA ASP A 303 15.88 2.32 35.36
C ASP A 303 16.59 1.60 34.21
N LEU A 304 17.08 2.32 33.19
CA LEU A 304 17.71 1.70 32.01
C LEU A 304 19.11 1.12 32.26
N ASN A 305 19.82 1.61 33.28
CA ASN A 305 21.09 1.02 33.72
C ASN A 305 20.93 -0.39 34.31
N LEU A 306 19.71 -0.81 34.68
CA LEU A 306 19.45 -2.19 35.09
C LEU A 306 19.32 -3.16 33.91
N TYR A 307 18.90 -2.70 32.73
CA TYR A 307 18.51 -3.58 31.62
C TYR A 307 19.60 -3.81 30.56
N LEU A 308 20.49 -2.84 30.32
CA LEU A 308 21.51 -2.96 29.26
C LEU A 308 22.82 -3.65 29.72
N PHE A 309 22.97 -3.97 31.01
CA PHE A 309 24.21 -4.54 31.56
C PHE A 309 24.09 -5.89 32.29
N LEU A 310 22.89 -6.48 32.44
CA LEU A 310 22.71 -7.64 33.35
C LEU A 310 22.41 -9.01 32.74
N ASP A 311 22.32 -9.20 31.43
CA ASP A 311 22.21 -10.56 30.88
C ASP A 311 23.13 -10.77 29.66
N LYS A 312 24.40 -11.05 29.95
CA LYS A 312 25.17 -11.99 29.12
C LYS A 312 25.04 -13.36 29.78
N PRO A 313 24.41 -14.37 29.14
CA PRO A 313 24.45 -15.72 29.66
C PRO A 313 25.91 -16.22 29.64
N LYS A 314 26.33 -16.83 30.75
CA LYS A 314 27.59 -17.57 30.86
C LYS A 314 27.55 -18.87 30.09
#